data_AF-A0A1Y3QJB2-F1
#
_entry.id   AF-A0A1Y3QJB2-F1
#
_cell.length_a   1.000
_cell.length_b   1.000
_cell.length_c   1.000
_cell.angle_alpha   90.00
_cell.angle_beta   90.00
_cell.angle_gamma   90.00
#
_symmetry.space_group_name_H-M   'P 1'
#
loop_
_entity.id
_entity.type
_entity.pdbx_description
1 polymer ?
#
loop_
_entity_poly.entity_id
_entity_poly.type
_entity_poly.pdbx_seq_one_letter_code
_entity_poly.pdbx_strand_id
1 'polypeptide(L)'
;MSGGLGGMWDLYRRAEQYGHAMAVVNDYLGEAVRDKVMERFQELAGPLQRSGWKEPWEMVAHALAAAGVDRATVRALHIAYLKRSGRLHEKRDWMTESPEVLERLRQWQLL
;
A
#
# COMPACT_ATOMS: atom_id res chain seq x y z
N MET A 1 -25.31 15.61 -20.17
CA MET A 1 -23.84 15.52 -20.28
C MET A 1 -23.23 16.28 -19.11
N SER A 2 -22.95 15.59 -18.00
CA SER A 2 -22.36 16.18 -16.80
C SER A 2 -21.35 15.16 -16.28
N GLY A 3 -20.06 15.29 -16.63
CA GLY A 3 -19.10 14.20 -16.34
C GLY A 3 -17.61 14.55 -16.40
N GLY A 4 -17.22 15.82 -16.39
CA GLY A 4 -15.80 16.21 -16.54
C GLY A 4 -15.02 16.33 -15.22
N LEU A 5 -15.66 16.75 -14.13
CA LEU A 5 -14.96 17.09 -12.89
C LEU A 5 -14.81 15.88 -11.95
N GLY A 6 -15.78 14.97 -11.90
CA GLY A 6 -15.71 13.76 -11.06
C GLY A 6 -14.53 12.85 -11.40
N GLY A 7 -14.32 12.58 -12.69
CA GLY A 7 -13.21 11.73 -13.14
C GLY A 7 -11.83 12.32 -12.87
N MET A 8 -11.69 13.65 -12.91
CA MET A 8 -10.42 14.33 -12.61
C MET A 8 -10.11 14.34 -11.11
N TRP A 9 -11.11 14.63 -10.27
CA TRP A 9 -10.95 14.56 -8.81
C TRP A 9 -10.67 13.13 -8.32
N ASP A 10 -11.24 12.12 -8.96
CA ASP A 10 -10.97 10.71 -8.69
C ASP A 10 -9.54 10.31 -9.10
N LEU A 11 -9.04 10.86 -10.21
CA LEU A 11 -7.65 10.67 -10.66
C LEU A 11 -6.63 11.24 -9.68
N TYR A 12 -6.81 12.48 -9.24
CA TYR A 12 -5.90 13.11 -8.26
C TYR A 12 -5.90 12.38 -6.92
N ARG A 13 -7.09 12.07 -6.38
CA ARG A 13 -7.22 11.32 -5.14
C ARG A 13 -6.53 9.96 -5.25
N ARG A 14 -6.66 9.29 -6.39
CA ARG A 14 -6.00 8.01 -6.63
C ARG A 14 -4.48 8.16 -6.70
N ALA A 15 -3.97 9.16 -7.41
CA ALA A 15 -2.53 9.42 -7.48
C ALA A 15 -1.94 9.69 -6.09
N GLU A 16 -2.65 10.44 -5.25
CA GLU A 16 -2.29 10.67 -3.85
C GLU A 16 -2.25 9.37 -3.04
N GLN A 17 -3.27 8.52 -3.16
CA GLN A 17 -3.31 7.22 -2.47
C GLN A 17 -2.18 6.29 -2.95
N TYR A 18 -1.83 6.29 -4.25
CA TYR A 18 -0.62 5.60 -4.73
C TYR A 18 0.65 6.18 -4.11
N GLY A 19 0.76 7.51 -4.02
CA GLY A 19 1.87 8.17 -3.35
C GLY A 19 2.02 7.73 -1.89
N HIS A 20 0.92 7.64 -1.15
CA HIS A 20 0.93 7.12 0.22
C HIS A 20 1.35 5.64 0.31
N ALA A 21 0.83 4.79 -0.59
CA ALA A 21 1.16 3.37 -0.61
C ALA A 21 2.65 3.14 -0.96
N MET A 22 3.21 3.90 -1.88
CA MET A 22 4.64 3.81 -2.22
C MET A 22 5.54 4.44 -1.16
N ALA A 23 5.08 5.51 -0.48
CA ALA A 23 5.83 6.13 0.61
C ALA A 23 6.07 5.14 1.75
N VAL A 24 5.07 4.33 2.15
CA VAL A 24 5.29 3.34 3.22
C VAL A 24 6.26 2.22 2.82
N VAL A 25 6.33 1.86 1.54
CA VAL A 25 7.34 0.92 1.03
C VAL A 25 8.73 1.54 1.17
N ASN A 26 8.89 2.81 0.80
CA ASN A 26 10.18 3.50 0.87
C ASN A 26 10.63 3.80 2.31
N ASP A 27 9.69 4.12 3.20
CA ASP A 27 9.99 4.53 4.58
C ASP A 27 10.39 3.34 5.46
N TYR A 28 9.85 2.14 5.19
CA TYR A 28 9.94 1.00 6.12
C TYR A 28 10.65 -0.22 5.57
N LEU A 29 10.85 -0.32 4.26
CA LEU A 29 11.64 -1.41 3.67
C LEU A 29 13.06 -0.93 3.36
N GLY A 30 14.03 -1.81 3.55
CA GLY A 30 15.40 -1.57 3.12
C GLY A 30 15.50 -1.43 1.59
N GLU A 31 16.50 -0.68 1.15
CA GLU A 31 16.75 -0.34 -0.27
C GLU A 31 16.65 -1.55 -1.21
N ALA A 32 17.33 -2.65 -0.89
CA ALA A 32 17.32 -3.85 -1.74
C ALA A 32 15.93 -4.49 -1.90
N VAL A 33 15.05 -4.39 -0.89
CA VAL A 33 13.67 -4.90 -0.98
C VAL A 33 12.80 -3.91 -1.71
N ARG A 34 12.93 -2.61 -1.41
CA ARG A 34 12.21 -1.53 -2.12
C ARG A 34 12.45 -1.62 -3.62
N ASP A 35 13.68 -1.76 -4.06
CA ASP A 35 14.02 -1.76 -5.49
C ASP A 35 13.40 -2.98 -6.21
N LYS A 36 13.39 -4.15 -5.57
CA LYS A 36 12.65 -5.31 -6.08
C LYS A 36 11.14 -5.07 -6.15
N VAL A 37 10.56 -4.40 -5.15
CA VAL A 37 9.13 -4.04 -5.16
C VAL A 37 8.83 -3.08 -6.31
N MET A 38 9.69 -2.10 -6.57
CA MET A 38 9.56 -1.17 -7.70
C MET A 38 9.59 -1.91 -9.04
N GLU A 39 10.56 -2.81 -9.22
CA GLU A 39 10.69 -3.66 -10.41
C GLU A 39 9.39 -4.47 -10.63
N ARG A 40 8.94 -5.21 -9.61
CA ARG A 40 7.69 -5.99 -9.68
C ARG A 40 6.46 -5.12 -9.92
N PHE A 41 6.40 -3.94 -9.31
CA PHE A 41 5.29 -3.03 -9.53
C PHE A 41 5.22 -2.56 -10.98
N GLN A 42 6.36 -2.22 -11.60
CA GLN A 42 6.40 -1.82 -13.01
C GLN A 42 5.97 -2.95 -13.95
N GLU A 43 6.40 -4.18 -13.68
CA GLU A 43 5.99 -5.38 -14.44
C GLU A 43 4.48 -5.65 -14.31
N LEU A 44 3.92 -5.45 -13.12
CA LEU A 44 2.53 -5.79 -12.80
C LEU A 44 1.55 -4.67 -13.10
N ALA A 45 1.98 -3.40 -13.13
CA ALA A 45 1.08 -2.25 -13.26
C ALA A 45 0.24 -2.32 -14.55
N GLY A 46 0.85 -2.59 -15.71
CA GLY A 46 0.15 -2.70 -16.99
C GLY A 46 -0.87 -3.84 -17.04
N PRO A 47 -0.51 -5.10 -16.68
CA PRO A 47 -1.46 -6.19 -16.54
C PRO A 47 -2.59 -5.94 -15.53
N LEU A 48 -2.26 -5.38 -14.36
CA LEU A 48 -3.24 -5.11 -13.30
C LEU A 48 -4.26 -4.04 -13.71
N GLN A 49 -3.81 -2.96 -14.37
CA GLN A 49 -4.71 -1.93 -14.90
C GLN A 49 -5.69 -2.49 -15.94
N ARG A 50 -5.27 -3.49 -16.73
CA ARG A 50 -6.15 -4.17 -17.72
C ARG A 50 -7.16 -5.11 -17.07
N SER A 51 -6.89 -5.63 -15.87
CA SER A 51 -7.79 -6.53 -15.13
C SER A 51 -8.99 -5.81 -14.48
N GLY A 52 -8.99 -4.47 -14.47
CA GLY A 52 -10.02 -3.65 -13.86
C GLY A 52 -9.44 -2.60 -12.91
N TRP A 53 -10.32 -1.76 -12.36
CA TRP A 53 -9.94 -0.77 -11.36
C TRP A 53 -9.65 -1.46 -10.01
N LYS A 54 -8.35 -1.61 -9.68
CA LYS A 54 -7.90 -2.04 -8.34
C LYS A 54 -7.68 -0.85 -7.42
N GLU A 55 -7.83 -1.08 -6.12
CA GLU A 55 -7.45 -0.08 -5.12
C GLU A 55 -5.92 0.10 -5.11
N PRO A 56 -5.41 1.33 -4.90
CA PRO A 56 -3.97 1.61 -4.94
C PRO A 56 -3.13 0.68 -4.05
N TRP A 57 -3.61 0.41 -2.85
CA TRP A 57 -2.96 -0.52 -1.93
C TRP A 57 -2.90 -1.95 -2.47
N GLU A 58 -3.94 -2.43 -3.15
CA GLU A 58 -3.97 -3.80 -3.66
C GLU A 58 -2.88 -4.03 -4.71
N MET A 59 -2.66 -3.04 -5.58
CA MET A 59 -1.59 -3.12 -6.58
C MET A 59 -0.20 -3.17 -5.92
N VAL A 60 0.02 -2.36 -4.89
CA VAL A 60 1.28 -2.39 -4.13
C VAL A 60 1.44 -3.69 -3.34
N ALA A 61 0.36 -4.21 -2.74
CA ALA A 61 0.37 -5.49 -2.03
C ALA A 61 0.71 -6.67 -2.96
N HIS A 62 0.22 -6.65 -4.21
CA HIS A 62 0.62 -7.64 -5.22
C HIS A 62 2.11 -7.55 -5.55
N ALA A 63 2.65 -6.35 -5.73
CA ALA A 63 4.08 -6.15 -5.98
C ALA A 63 4.95 -6.59 -4.79
N LEU A 64 4.53 -6.28 -3.56
CA LEU A 64 5.19 -6.72 -2.33
C LEU A 64 5.25 -8.26 -2.24
N ALA A 65 4.14 -8.94 -2.50
CA ALA A 65 4.09 -10.40 -2.51
C ALA A 65 5.00 -10.99 -3.61
N ALA A 66 4.98 -10.42 -4.82
CA ALA A 66 5.84 -10.84 -5.93
C ALA A 66 7.34 -10.58 -5.66
N ALA A 67 7.67 -9.60 -4.84
CA ALA A 67 9.04 -9.33 -4.38
C ALA A 67 9.49 -10.25 -3.23
N GLY A 68 8.62 -11.15 -2.76
CA GLY A 68 8.91 -12.09 -1.69
C GLY A 68 8.79 -11.50 -0.28
N VAL A 69 8.11 -10.36 -0.12
CA VAL A 69 7.83 -9.78 1.20
C VAL A 69 6.84 -10.68 1.94
N ASP A 70 7.17 -11.02 3.17
CA ASP A 70 6.35 -11.90 3.99
C ASP A 70 4.99 -11.28 4.34
N ARG A 71 4.00 -12.14 4.62
CA ARG A 71 2.62 -11.72 4.86
C ARG A 71 2.48 -10.79 6.06
N ALA A 72 3.26 -10.98 7.12
CA ALA A 72 3.18 -10.13 8.32
C ALA A 72 3.69 -8.72 8.00
N THR A 73 4.80 -8.61 7.28
CA THR A 73 5.33 -7.33 6.80
C THR A 73 4.34 -6.63 5.87
N VAL A 74 3.71 -7.33 4.93
CA VAL A 74 2.66 -6.73 4.07
C VAL A 74 1.48 -6.22 4.89
N ARG A 75 1.04 -6.97 5.92
CA ARG A 75 -0.04 -6.53 6.82
C ARG A 75 0.36 -5.31 7.64
N ALA A 76 1.57 -5.27 8.18
CA ALA A 76 2.07 -4.12 8.92
C ALA A 76 2.16 -2.86 8.03
N LEU A 77 2.66 -3.00 6.80
CA LEU A 77 2.70 -1.91 5.82
C LEU A 77 1.31 -1.41 5.44
N HIS A 78 0.30 -2.30 5.37
CA HIS A 78 -1.09 -1.88 5.12
C HIS A 78 -1.61 -0.98 6.25
N ILE A 79 -1.31 -1.32 7.50
CA ILE A 79 -1.70 -0.51 8.66
C ILE A 79 -0.97 0.83 8.64
N ALA A 80 0.33 0.83 8.31
CA ALA A 80 1.10 2.05 8.13
C ALA A 80 0.50 2.94 7.04
N TYR A 81 0.09 2.36 5.91
CA TYR A 81 -0.60 3.05 4.82
C TYR A 81 -1.91 3.67 5.30
N LEU A 82 -2.77 2.90 5.96
CA LEU A 82 -4.05 3.40 6.49
C LEU A 82 -3.85 4.52 7.51
N LYS A 83 -2.84 4.42 8.37
CA LYS A 83 -2.48 5.48 9.33
C LYS A 83 -2.06 6.75 8.59
N ARG A 84 -1.20 6.63 7.57
CA ARG A 84 -0.73 7.75 6.75
C ARG A 84 -1.87 8.43 5.98
N SER A 85 -2.79 7.65 5.43
CA SER A 85 -3.90 8.16 4.64
C SER A 85 -5.09 8.64 5.49
N GLY A 86 -4.99 8.65 6.83
CA GLY A 86 -6.10 9.02 7.72
C GLY A 86 -7.26 8.01 7.77
N ARG A 87 -7.05 6.80 7.24
CA ARG A 87 -8.06 5.74 7.04
C ARG A 87 -7.97 4.61 8.07
N LEU A 88 -7.17 4.76 9.12
CA LEU A 88 -7.00 3.71 10.15
C LEU A 88 -8.33 3.29 10.79
N HIS A 89 -9.31 4.19 10.86
CA HIS A 89 -10.66 3.93 11.35
C HIS A 89 -11.43 2.87 10.54
N GLU A 90 -11.04 2.61 9.28
CA GLU A 90 -11.59 1.53 8.44
C GLU A 90 -11.17 0.15 8.96
N LYS A 91 -10.15 0.07 9.82
CA LYS A 91 -9.64 -1.15 10.45
C LYS A 91 -9.69 -1.02 11.98
N ARG A 92 -10.89 -1.09 12.54
CA ARG A 92 -11.15 -0.81 13.97
C ARG A 92 -10.32 -1.65 14.96
N ASP A 93 -10.03 -2.91 14.63
CA ASP A 93 -9.32 -3.85 15.53
C ASP A 93 -7.87 -4.10 15.12
N TRP A 94 -7.19 -3.13 14.52
CA TRP A 94 -5.81 -3.31 14.06
C TRP A 94 -4.81 -3.64 15.18
N MET A 95 -5.13 -3.36 16.45
CA MET A 95 -4.30 -3.72 17.60
C MET A 95 -4.41 -5.19 18.02
N THR A 96 -5.33 -5.97 17.42
CA THR A 96 -5.46 -7.42 17.66
C THR A 96 -4.77 -8.26 16.58
N GLU A 97 -3.88 -7.65 15.79
CA GLU A 97 -3.08 -8.34 14.78
C GLU A 97 -2.10 -9.33 15.41
N SER A 98 -1.51 -10.21 14.59
CA SER A 98 -0.57 -11.21 15.09
C SER A 98 0.67 -10.55 15.72
N PRO A 99 1.36 -11.24 16.66
CA PRO A 99 2.55 -10.70 17.31
C PRO A 99 3.62 -10.21 16.33
N GLU A 100 3.79 -10.90 15.19
CA GLU A 100 4.76 -10.52 14.16
C GLU A 100 4.40 -9.17 13.52
N VAL A 101 3.11 -8.90 13.28
CA VAL A 101 2.64 -7.63 12.73
C VAL A 101 2.85 -6.50 13.75
N LEU A 102 2.46 -6.73 15.00
CA LEU A 102 2.62 -5.76 16.08
C LEU A 102 4.10 -5.43 16.33
N GLU A 103 4.98 -6.42 16.22
CA GLU A 103 6.43 -6.21 16.37
C GLU A 103 7.00 -5.32 15.27
N ARG A 104 6.59 -5.50 14.00
CA ARG A 104 6.97 -4.59 12.91
C ARG A 104 6.48 -3.17 13.16
N LEU A 105 5.23 -3.02 13.58
CA LEU A 105 4.66 -1.70 13.89
C LEU A 105 5.41 -1.03 15.05
N ARG A 106 5.84 -1.79 16.06
CA ARG A 106 6.66 -1.27 17.17
C ARG A 106 8.03 -0.80 16.69
N GLN A 107 8.71 -1.60 15.87
CA GLN A 107 10.00 -1.25 15.27
C GLN A 107 9.93 0.04 14.45
N TRP A 108 8.79 0.27 13.80
CA TRP A 108 8.52 1.48 13.02
C TRP A 108 7.91 2.64 13.82
N GLN A 109 7.76 2.50 15.14
CA GLN A 109 7.17 3.51 16.04
C GLN A 109 5.74 3.90 15.65
N LEU A 110 4.96 2.91 15.20
CA LEU A 110 3.58 3.09 14.76
C LEU A 110 2.53 2.65 15.79
N LEU A 111 2.96 2.07 16.91
CA LEU A 111 2.14 1.75 18.08
C LEU A 111 2.07 2.90 19.07
#